data_AF-A0A3D3TN35-F1
#
_entry.id   AF-A0A3D3TN35-F1
#
_cell.length_a   1.000
_cell.length_b   1.000
_cell.length_c   1.000
_cell.angle_alpha   90.00
_cell.angle_beta   90.00
_cell.angle_gamma   90.00
#
_symmetry.space_group_name_H-M   'P 1'
#
loop_
_entity.id
_entity.type
_entity.pdbx_description
1 polymer ?
#
loop_
_entity_poly.entity_id
_entity_poly.type
_entity_poly.pdbx_seq_one_letter_code
_entity_poly.pdbx_strand_id
1 'polypeptide(L)'
;MRNEELMERAVFELGKDSPFYNFLLLFIDRIPSPSVRTMKLRVSSRGRFQLLYNPDTLRNKPLTFSKALLKHECLHIVNGHILIPVNKSREKMLWDLSMDAAVNQFIRELDAFSLPMDSLLQEGCGTDNERFFVGPPMQHPGMTAEFYHDWGLDFMKKNKTIDLELLDSS
;
A
#
# COMPACT_ATOMS: atom_id res chain seq x y z
N MET A 1 23.91 -14.44 0.71
CA MET A 1 22.55 -14.92 1.00
C MET A 1 21.80 -15.02 -0.30
N ARG A 2 21.19 -16.18 -0.57
CA ARG A 2 20.31 -16.34 -1.74
C ARG A 2 19.05 -15.51 -1.51
N ASN A 3 18.53 -14.90 -2.55
CA ASN A 3 17.41 -13.96 -2.49
C ASN A 3 16.13 -14.53 -1.83
N GLU A 4 15.91 -15.85 -1.88
CA GLU A 4 14.84 -16.56 -1.17
C GLU A 4 15.02 -16.55 0.36
N GLU A 5 16.26 -16.50 0.86
CA GLU A 5 16.55 -16.52 2.30
C GLU A 5 16.07 -15.25 3.00
N LEU A 6 16.06 -14.09 2.32
CA LEU A 6 15.66 -12.82 2.96
C LEU A 6 14.15 -12.71 3.11
N MET A 7 13.38 -13.09 2.09
CA MET A 7 11.91 -13.09 2.15
C MET A 7 11.43 -14.06 3.22
N GLU A 8 11.90 -15.31 3.22
CA GLU A 8 11.48 -16.29 4.23
C GLU A 8 11.96 -15.92 5.63
N ARG A 9 13.14 -15.28 5.77
CA ARG A 9 13.56 -14.71 7.06
C ARG A 9 12.64 -13.58 7.52
N ALA A 10 12.21 -12.69 6.63
CA ALA A 10 11.28 -11.63 6.97
C ALA A 10 9.93 -12.19 7.43
N VAL A 11 9.41 -13.21 6.74
CA VAL A 11 8.20 -13.95 7.15
C VAL A 11 8.38 -14.55 8.54
N PHE A 12 9.46 -15.30 8.75
CA PHE A 12 9.75 -15.94 10.04
C PHE A 12 9.85 -14.92 11.20
N GLU A 13 10.60 -13.84 11.01
CA GLU A 13 10.74 -12.78 12.02
C GLU A 13 9.46 -11.98 12.21
N LEU A 14 8.58 -11.89 11.21
CA LEU A 14 7.26 -11.29 11.36
C LEU A 14 6.32 -12.18 12.18
N GLY A 15 6.42 -13.50 12.00
CA GLY A 15 5.69 -14.48 12.81
C GLY A 15 6.01 -14.44 14.29
N LYS A 16 7.25 -14.06 14.64
CA LYS A 16 7.63 -13.81 16.05
C LYS A 16 6.97 -12.58 16.63
N ASP A 17 6.73 -11.54 15.83
CA ASP A 17 6.00 -10.36 16.27
C ASP A 17 4.51 -10.70 16.49
N SER A 18 3.91 -11.46 15.57
CA SER A 18 2.52 -11.92 15.71
C SER A 18 2.24 -13.16 14.84
N PRO A 19 1.71 -14.25 15.42
CA PRO A 19 1.28 -15.44 14.68
C PRO A 19 0.23 -15.16 13.59
N PHE A 20 -0.54 -14.06 13.73
CA PHE A 20 -1.54 -13.63 12.75
C PHE A 20 -0.96 -13.47 11.35
N TYR A 21 0.19 -12.81 11.22
CA TYR A 21 0.81 -12.58 9.91
C TYR A 21 1.30 -13.88 9.29
N ASN A 22 1.87 -14.78 10.09
CA ASN A 22 2.26 -16.10 9.60
C ASN A 22 1.06 -16.88 9.08
N PHE A 23 -0.06 -16.87 9.80
CA PHE A 23 -1.29 -17.53 9.36
C PHE A 23 -1.76 -16.99 8.00
N LEU A 24 -1.80 -15.67 7.81
CA LEU A 24 -2.13 -15.08 6.50
C LEU A 24 -1.14 -15.50 5.42
N LEU A 25 0.16 -15.41 5.69
CA LEU A 25 1.23 -15.69 4.74
C LEU A 25 1.33 -17.18 4.35
N LEU A 26 0.73 -18.11 5.09
CA LEU A 26 0.59 -19.51 4.65
C LEU A 26 -0.24 -19.64 3.37
N PHE A 27 -1.18 -18.73 3.14
CA PHE A 27 -2.11 -18.78 2.01
C PHE A 27 -1.72 -17.85 0.85
N ILE A 28 -0.56 -17.19 0.95
CA ILE A 28 -0.07 -16.23 -0.04
C ILE A 28 1.15 -16.81 -0.73
N ASP A 29 1.06 -17.05 -2.04
CA ASP A 29 2.24 -17.46 -2.82
C ASP A 29 3.24 -16.29 -2.85
N ARG A 30 4.47 -16.50 -2.41
CA ARG A 30 5.55 -15.51 -2.53
C ARG A 30 6.38 -15.84 -3.76
N ILE A 31 6.35 -14.98 -4.76
CA ILE A 31 6.93 -15.24 -6.08
C ILE A 31 8.05 -14.22 -6.36
N PRO A 32 9.32 -14.64 -6.45
CA PRO A 32 10.39 -13.75 -6.88
C PRO A 32 10.13 -13.28 -8.31
N SER A 33 10.14 -11.96 -8.53
CA SER A 33 9.91 -11.36 -9.84
C SER A 33 10.68 -10.05 -9.99
N PRO A 34 11.65 -9.97 -10.91
CA PRO A 34 12.34 -8.70 -11.22
C PRO A 34 11.46 -7.70 -11.98
N SER A 35 10.25 -8.12 -12.40
CA SER A 35 9.29 -7.27 -13.13
C SER A 35 8.55 -6.25 -12.25
N VAL A 36 8.57 -6.44 -10.93
CA VAL A 36 8.05 -5.46 -9.98
C VAL A 36 9.19 -4.63 -9.42
N ARG A 37 8.89 -3.41 -8.96
CA ARG A 37 9.93 -2.49 -8.45
C ARG A 37 10.44 -2.95 -7.07
N THR A 38 9.53 -3.18 -6.13
CA THR A 38 9.83 -3.75 -4.80
C THR A 38 8.93 -4.93 -4.45
N MET A 39 7.65 -4.69 -4.18
CA MET A 39 6.66 -5.72 -3.86
C MET A 39 5.33 -5.35 -4.52
N LYS A 40 4.51 -6.36 -4.80
CA LYS A 40 3.17 -6.17 -5.36
C LYS A 40 2.28 -7.35 -5.02
N LEU A 41 1.17 -7.07 -4.35
CA LEU A 41 0.09 -8.03 -4.18
C LEU A 41 -0.82 -8.08 -5.41
N ARG A 42 -1.27 -9.28 -5.77
CA ARG A 42 -2.29 -9.52 -6.79
C ARG A 42 -3.14 -10.75 -6.46
N VAL A 43 -4.30 -10.83 -7.10
CA VAL A 43 -5.10 -12.06 -7.14
C VAL A 43 -4.82 -12.78 -8.46
N SER A 44 -4.45 -14.06 -8.39
CA SER A 44 -4.28 -14.91 -9.56
C SER A 44 -5.60 -15.20 -10.26
N SER A 45 -5.56 -15.67 -11.51
CA SER A 45 -6.75 -16.13 -12.24
C SER A 45 -7.52 -17.26 -11.55
N ARG A 46 -6.90 -17.95 -10.58
CA ARG A 46 -7.52 -18.99 -9.76
C ARG A 46 -8.00 -18.47 -8.39
N GLY A 47 -8.03 -17.16 -8.18
CA GLY A 47 -8.49 -16.56 -6.92
C GLY A 47 -7.49 -16.65 -5.76
N ARG A 48 -6.26 -17.13 -5.97
CA ARG A 48 -5.22 -17.15 -4.92
C ARG A 48 -4.46 -15.84 -4.83
N PHE A 49 -4.18 -15.37 -3.63
CA PHE A 49 -3.30 -14.23 -3.38
C PHE A 49 -1.85 -14.58 -3.74
N GLN A 50 -1.20 -13.67 -4.45
CA GLN A 50 0.20 -13.78 -4.83
C GLN A 50 0.92 -12.48 -4.50
N LEU A 51 2.03 -12.61 -3.81
CA LEU A 51 2.94 -11.53 -3.49
C LEU A 51 4.17 -11.64 -4.36
N LEU A 52 4.25 -10.79 -5.37
CA LEU A 52 5.42 -10.67 -6.22
C LEU A 52 6.42 -9.78 -5.52
N TYR A 53 7.71 -10.14 -5.53
CA TYR A 53 8.74 -9.32 -4.92
C TYR A 53 10.01 -9.29 -5.77
N ASN A 54 10.64 -8.12 -5.84
CA ASN A 54 11.92 -7.95 -6.51
C ASN A 54 13.04 -8.33 -5.54
N PRO A 55 13.73 -9.45 -5.77
CA PRO A 55 14.66 -9.93 -4.76
C PRO A 55 15.97 -9.12 -4.73
N ASP A 56 16.33 -8.48 -5.85
CA ASP A 56 17.53 -7.63 -5.92
C ASP A 56 17.29 -6.30 -5.21
N THR A 57 16.08 -5.74 -5.32
CA THR A 57 15.69 -4.56 -4.53
C THR A 57 15.67 -4.88 -3.05
N LEU A 58 15.04 -5.98 -2.63
CA LEU A 58 14.93 -6.36 -1.21
C LEU A 58 16.27 -6.69 -0.57
N ARG A 59 17.23 -7.25 -1.32
CA ARG A 59 18.59 -7.53 -0.80
C ARG A 59 19.28 -6.29 -0.23
N ASN A 60 18.99 -5.12 -0.80
CA ASN A 60 19.60 -3.85 -0.40
C ASN A 60 18.79 -3.10 0.68
N LYS A 61 17.67 -3.68 1.15
CA LYS A 61 16.81 -3.08 2.17
C LYS A 61 17.05 -3.72 3.54
N PRO A 62 16.92 -2.97 4.65
CA PRO A 62 16.93 -3.55 5.99
C PRO A 62 15.82 -4.59 6.16
N LEU A 63 16.08 -5.59 7.01
CA LEU A 63 15.09 -6.63 7.33
C LEU A 63 13.80 -6.02 7.94
N THR A 64 13.93 -4.99 8.76
CA THR A 64 12.80 -4.24 9.34
C THR A 64 11.91 -3.63 8.26
N PHE A 65 12.49 -3.09 7.20
CA PHE A 65 11.74 -2.54 6.08
C PHE A 65 11.00 -3.64 5.31
N SER A 66 11.63 -4.79 5.08
CA SER A 66 10.97 -5.94 4.43
C SER A 66 9.79 -6.46 5.26
N LYS A 67 9.95 -6.52 6.59
CA LYS A 67 8.85 -6.84 7.51
C LYS A 67 7.71 -5.81 7.43
N ALA A 68 8.04 -4.53 7.35
CA ALA A 68 7.05 -3.46 7.24
C ALA A 68 6.24 -3.55 5.94
N LEU A 69 6.89 -3.81 4.81
CA LEU A 69 6.20 -4.05 3.54
C LEU A 69 5.32 -5.31 3.58
N LEU A 70 5.77 -6.39 4.21
CA LEU A 70 4.92 -7.57 4.40
C LEU A 70 3.68 -7.28 5.25
N LYS A 71 3.82 -6.49 6.32
CA LYS A 71 2.68 -6.04 7.14
C LYS A 71 1.70 -5.22 6.30
N HIS A 72 2.21 -4.29 5.50
CA HIS A 72 1.41 -3.46 4.59
C HIS A 72 0.56 -4.33 3.67
N GLU A 73 1.17 -5.27 2.94
CA GLU A 73 0.46 -6.14 2.02
C GLU A 73 -0.57 -7.04 2.74
N CYS A 74 -0.24 -7.53 3.94
CA CYS A 74 -1.20 -8.26 4.77
C CYS A 74 -2.41 -7.40 5.15
N LEU A 75 -2.20 -6.14 5.51
CA LEU A 75 -3.28 -5.23 5.90
C LEU A 75 -4.16 -4.85 4.70
N HIS A 76 -3.62 -4.75 3.48
CA HIS A 76 -4.46 -4.60 2.28
C HIS A 76 -5.38 -5.80 2.05
N ILE A 77 -4.94 -7.02 2.38
CA ILE A 77 -5.80 -8.22 2.32
C ILE A 77 -6.89 -8.14 3.39
N VAL A 78 -6.51 -7.84 4.63
CA VAL A 78 -7.42 -7.81 5.79
C VAL A 78 -8.52 -6.76 5.61
N ASN A 79 -8.17 -5.58 5.10
CA ASN A 79 -9.12 -4.51 4.82
C ASN A 79 -9.89 -4.71 3.50
N GLY A 80 -9.64 -5.80 2.74
CA GLY A 80 -10.33 -6.06 1.48
C GLY A 80 -10.00 -5.08 0.35
N HIS A 81 -8.98 -4.23 0.52
CA HIS A 81 -8.58 -3.19 -0.44
C HIS A 81 -8.32 -3.75 -1.85
N ILE A 82 -7.72 -4.95 -1.92
CA ILE A 82 -7.45 -5.65 -3.19
C ILE A 82 -8.73 -6.04 -3.96
N LEU A 83 -9.89 -6.05 -3.30
CA LEU A 83 -11.18 -6.39 -3.90
C LEU A 83 -11.96 -5.15 -4.35
N ILE A 84 -11.50 -3.94 -4.04
CA ILE A 84 -12.18 -2.71 -4.43
C ILE A 84 -12.04 -2.53 -5.95
N PRO A 85 -13.16 -2.57 -6.71
CA PRO A 85 -13.12 -2.43 -8.15
C PRO A 85 -12.94 -0.96 -8.52
N VAL A 86 -11.70 -0.56 -8.82
CA VAL A 86 -11.41 0.77 -9.33
C VAL A 86 -11.78 0.85 -10.81
N ASN A 87 -13.07 1.07 -11.08
CA ASN A 87 -13.64 1.04 -12.43
C ASN A 87 -13.26 2.26 -13.28
N LYS A 88 -12.96 3.40 -12.65
CA LYS A 88 -12.54 4.63 -13.34
C LYS A 88 -11.03 4.80 -13.17
N SER A 89 -10.26 4.73 -14.25
CA SER A 89 -8.81 4.97 -14.18
C SER A 89 -8.47 6.36 -13.62
N ARG A 90 -9.41 7.31 -13.75
CA ARG A 90 -9.30 8.70 -13.28
C ARG A 90 -9.25 8.82 -11.76
N GLU A 91 -9.91 7.94 -11.01
CA GLU A 91 -9.89 7.94 -9.53
C GLU A 91 -8.87 6.97 -8.95
N LYS A 92 -8.19 6.21 -9.79
CA LYS A 92 -7.28 5.15 -9.34
C LYS A 92 -6.19 5.68 -8.42
N MET A 93 -5.60 6.82 -8.77
CA MET A 93 -4.55 7.42 -7.95
C MET A 93 -5.08 7.80 -6.56
N LEU A 94 -6.28 8.36 -6.47
CA LEU A 94 -6.88 8.72 -5.18
C LEU A 94 -7.20 7.48 -4.35
N TRP A 95 -7.76 6.43 -4.96
CA TRP A 95 -8.01 5.16 -4.28
C TRP A 95 -6.74 4.52 -3.77
N ASP A 96 -5.68 4.46 -4.60
CA ASP A 96 -4.38 3.91 -4.19
C ASP A 96 -3.85 4.69 -2.97
N LEU A 97 -3.85 6.03 -3.02
CA LEU A 97 -3.42 6.87 -1.90
C LEU A 97 -4.26 6.64 -0.64
N SER A 98 -5.58 6.51 -0.79
CA SER A 98 -6.52 6.34 0.33
C SER A 98 -6.34 4.98 1.02
N MET A 99 -6.19 3.92 0.22
CA MET A 99 -5.95 2.57 0.72
C MET A 99 -4.61 2.47 1.45
N ASP A 100 -3.57 3.09 0.91
CA ASP A 100 -2.24 3.12 1.52
C ASP A 100 -2.24 3.97 2.81
N ALA A 101 -2.91 5.12 2.82
CA ALA A 101 -3.05 5.97 4.01
C ALA A 101 -3.75 5.24 5.16
N ALA A 102 -4.80 4.47 4.85
CA ALA A 102 -5.52 3.63 5.80
C ALA A 102 -4.66 2.50 6.40
N VAL A 103 -3.61 2.07 5.70
CA VAL A 103 -2.73 0.99 6.14
C VAL A 103 -1.46 1.51 6.81
N ASN A 104 -0.76 2.45 6.19
CA ASN A 104 0.59 2.87 6.59
C ASN A 104 0.64 3.49 7.98
N GLN A 105 -0.42 4.18 8.41
CA GLN A 105 -0.55 4.75 9.75
C GLN A 105 -0.44 3.73 10.90
N PHE A 106 -0.68 2.44 10.62
CA PHE A 106 -0.57 1.36 11.61
C PHE A 106 0.79 0.65 11.56
N ILE A 107 1.70 1.07 10.67
CA ILE A 107 3.02 0.49 10.50
C ILE A 107 4.06 1.59 10.77
N ARG A 108 4.57 1.61 12.00
CA ARG A 108 5.53 2.62 12.48
C ARG A 108 6.68 2.89 11.51
N GLU A 109 7.24 1.85 10.92
CA GLU A 109 8.35 1.98 9.98
C GLU A 109 7.97 2.69 8.67
N LEU A 110 6.71 2.65 8.24
CA LEU A 110 6.23 3.33 7.03
C LEU A 110 5.67 4.71 7.36
N ASP A 111 4.94 4.83 8.47
CA ASP A 111 4.40 6.09 8.98
C ASP A 111 5.50 7.14 9.20
N ALA A 112 6.66 6.72 9.73
CA ALA A 112 7.82 7.60 9.93
C ALA A 112 8.40 8.22 8.63
N PHE A 113 8.11 7.63 7.45
CA PHE A 113 8.49 8.14 6.14
C PHE A 113 7.27 8.54 5.29
N SER A 114 6.12 8.73 5.93
CA SER A 114 4.90 9.09 5.26
C SER A 114 4.76 10.61 5.11
N LEU A 115 4.27 11.05 3.96
CA LEU A 115 3.79 12.41 3.75
C LEU A 115 2.27 12.45 3.94
N PRO A 116 1.74 13.49 4.61
CA PRO A 116 0.29 13.65 4.76
C PRO A 116 -0.41 13.72 3.40
N MET A 117 -1.53 13.02 3.27
CA MET A 117 -2.31 12.96 2.02
C MET A 117 -2.72 14.34 1.52
N ASP A 118 -3.06 15.29 2.40
CA ASP A 118 -3.39 16.67 2.05
C ASP A 118 -2.24 17.39 1.32
N SER A 119 -1.00 17.16 1.75
CA SER A 119 0.18 17.74 1.10
C SER A 119 0.38 17.14 -0.29
N LEU A 120 0.25 15.82 -0.44
CA LEU A 120 0.38 15.13 -1.73
C LEU A 120 -0.67 15.58 -2.75
N LEU A 121 -1.94 15.69 -2.31
CA LEU A 121 -3.03 16.17 -3.16
C LEU A 121 -2.88 17.64 -3.57
N GLN A 122 -2.30 18.46 -2.71
CA GLN A 122 -2.05 19.87 -3.01
C GLN A 122 -0.95 20.05 -4.06
N GLU A 123 0.11 19.24 -4.00
CA GLU A 123 1.21 19.26 -4.96
C GLU A 123 0.89 18.52 -6.27
N GLY A 124 -0.24 17.80 -6.32
CA GLY A 124 -0.58 16.91 -7.45
C GLY A 124 0.39 15.75 -7.61
N CYS A 125 1.10 15.39 -6.54
CA CYS A 125 2.14 14.36 -6.55
C CYS A 125 1.61 13.04 -5.99
N GLY A 126 1.94 11.94 -6.65
CA GLY A 126 1.75 10.59 -6.11
C GLY A 126 2.92 10.16 -5.23
N THR A 127 2.76 9.02 -4.53
CA THR A 127 3.85 8.39 -3.79
C THR A 127 4.59 7.36 -4.65
N ASP A 128 5.81 7.02 -4.24
CA ASP A 128 6.58 5.95 -4.89
C ASP A 128 6.50 4.60 -4.16
N ASN A 129 5.86 4.58 -2.97
CA ASN A 129 5.67 3.41 -2.08
C ASN A 129 6.96 2.63 -1.80
N GLU A 130 8.10 3.33 -1.80
CA GLU A 130 9.42 2.73 -1.61
C GLU A 130 10.36 3.54 -0.74
N ARG A 131 10.26 4.86 -0.83
CA ARG A 131 11.03 5.83 -0.04
C ARG A 131 10.11 6.83 0.64
N PHE A 132 8.98 7.14 0.00
CA PHE A 132 7.93 8.00 0.54
C PHE A 132 6.60 7.25 0.47
N PHE A 133 5.93 7.21 1.61
CA PHE A 133 4.62 6.60 1.77
C PHE A 133 3.57 7.69 1.93
N VAL A 134 2.30 7.34 1.76
CA VAL A 134 1.21 8.25 2.11
C VAL A 134 0.72 7.90 3.50
N GLY A 135 0.59 8.93 4.32
CA GLY A 135 -0.04 8.88 5.63
C GLY A 135 -1.40 9.57 5.58
N PRO A 136 -2.21 9.43 6.64
CA PRO A 136 -3.50 10.07 6.72
C PRO A 136 -3.34 11.59 6.70
N PRO A 137 -4.35 12.34 6.22
CA PRO A 137 -4.38 13.78 6.41
C PRO A 137 -4.30 14.09 7.91
N MET A 138 -3.50 15.10 8.28
CA MET A 138 -3.13 15.33 9.69
C MET A 138 -4.33 15.49 10.64
N GLN A 139 -5.46 15.96 10.13
CA GLN A 139 -6.68 16.20 10.90
C GLN A 139 -7.55 14.95 11.08
N HIS A 140 -7.33 13.89 10.30
CA HIS A 140 -8.17 12.69 10.29
C HIS A 140 -7.33 11.39 10.36
N PRO A 141 -6.53 11.16 11.40
CA PRO A 141 -5.90 9.87 11.61
C PRO A 141 -6.96 8.80 11.94
N GLY A 142 -6.67 7.53 11.65
CA GLY A 142 -7.45 6.36 12.06
C GLY A 142 -8.66 6.03 11.21
N MET A 143 -8.84 6.65 10.04
CA MET A 143 -10.02 6.48 9.21
C MET A 143 -9.81 5.43 8.10
N THR A 144 -10.89 4.99 7.48
CA THR A 144 -10.88 3.97 6.43
C THR A 144 -10.49 4.54 5.07
N ALA A 145 -10.19 3.66 4.11
CA ALA A 145 -9.87 4.08 2.74
C ALA A 145 -11.04 4.80 2.07
N GLU A 146 -12.28 4.38 2.30
CA GLU A 146 -13.49 5.04 1.79
C GLU A 146 -13.61 6.46 2.31
N PHE A 147 -13.39 6.66 3.62
CA PHE A 147 -13.40 7.99 4.22
C PHE A 147 -12.33 8.89 3.58
N TYR A 148 -11.10 8.38 3.41
CA TYR A 148 -10.02 9.16 2.79
C TYR A 148 -10.28 9.48 1.33
N HIS A 149 -10.93 8.59 0.59
CA HIS A 149 -11.33 8.84 -0.79
C HIS A 149 -12.39 9.96 -0.86
N ASP A 150 -13.47 9.86 -0.10
CA ASP A 150 -14.52 10.88 -0.05
C ASP A 150 -13.97 12.24 0.40
N TRP A 151 -13.17 12.24 1.47
CA TRP A 151 -12.51 13.44 1.98
C TRP A 151 -11.55 14.02 0.95
N GLY A 152 -10.78 13.19 0.25
CA GLY A 152 -9.82 13.62 -0.77
C GLY A 152 -10.50 14.24 -2.00
N LEU A 153 -11.64 13.69 -2.43
CA LEU A 153 -12.48 14.30 -3.47
C LEU A 153 -12.93 15.71 -3.05
N ASP A 154 -13.45 15.86 -1.84
CA ASP A 154 -13.89 17.15 -1.31
C ASP A 154 -12.73 18.14 -1.15
N PHE A 155 -11.57 17.66 -0.71
CA PHE A 155 -10.35 18.46 -0.59
C PHE A 155 -9.91 18.99 -1.96
N MET A 156 -9.85 18.14 -2.98
CA MET A 156 -9.45 18.55 -4.33
C MET A 156 -10.45 19.52 -4.97
N LYS A 157 -11.76 19.31 -4.75
CA LYS A 157 -12.82 20.24 -5.20
C LYS A 157 -12.65 21.63 -4.58
N LYS A 158 -12.41 21.71 -3.27
CA LYS A 158 -12.23 22.98 -2.55
C LYS A 158 -10.98 23.73 -2.98
N ASN A 159 -9.89 23.00 -3.27
CA ASN A 159 -8.60 23.59 -3.64
C ASN A 159 -8.43 23.77 -5.16
N LYS A 160 -9.43 23.43 -5.97
CA LYS A 160 -9.38 23.49 -7.45
C LYS A 160 -8.19 22.75 -8.06
N THR A 161 -7.74 21.68 -7.39
CA THR A 161 -6.65 20.82 -7.88
C THR A 161 -7.18 19.70 -8.78
N ILE A 162 -8.50 19.60 -8.91
CA ILE A 162 -9.19 18.77 -9.90
C ILE A 162 -9.84 19.65 -10.95
N ASP A 163 -9.71 19.25 -12.21
CA ASP A 163 -10.48 19.79 -13.31
C ASP A 163 -11.90 19.18 -13.27
N LEU A 164 -12.84 19.94 -12.72
CA LEU A 164 -14.22 19.51 -12.43
C LEU A 164 -14.98 19.09 -13.72
N GLU A 165 -14.61 19.66 -14.88
CA GLU A 165 -15.20 19.30 -16.18
C GLU A 165 -14.92 17.84 -16.59
N LEU A 166 -13.88 17.22 -16.01
CA LEU A 166 -13.49 15.83 -16.28
C LEU A 166 -14.14 14.80 -15.33
N LEU A 167 -14.87 15.24 -14.29
CA LEU A 167 -15.62 14.36 -13.38
C LEU A 167 -17.11 14.24 -13.76
N ASP A 168 -17.70 15.31 -14.27
CA ASP A 168 -19.12 15.38 -14.64
C ASP A 168 -19.44 14.78 -16.03
N SER A 169 -18.40 14.42 -16.79
CA SER A 169 -18.53 13.69 -18.05
C SER A 169 -18.46 12.16 -17.82
N SER A 170 -19.53 11.58 -17.28
CA SER A 170 -19.79 10.13 -17.23
C SER A 170 -21.26 9.85 -17.50
#